data_AF-A0A5X0ZE01-F1
#
_entry.id   AF-A0A5X0ZE01-F1
#
_cell.length_a   1.000
_cell.length_b   1.000
_cell.length_c   1.000
_cell.angle_alpha   90.00
_cell.angle_beta   90.00
_cell.angle_gamma   90.00
#
_symmetry.space_group_name_H-M   'P 1'
#
loop_
_entity.id
_entity.type
_entity.pdbx_description
1 polymer ?
#
loop_
_entity_poly.entity_id
_entity_poly.type
_entity_poly.pdbx_seq_one_letter_code
_entity_poly.pdbx_strand_id
1 'polypeptide(L)' 'MNSAQRTAFIAGSGGLNPADVKHLVVALFFAMLFLLAAWMIRTVYVGWSNQDVKAGAAGMFLVRLIILLELAILFYSY' A
#
# COMPACT_ATOMS: atom_id res chain seq x y z
N MET A 1 -18.69 0.98 -12.74
CA MET A 1 -19.12 2.37 -13.00
C MET A 1 -19.73 2.43 -14.39
N ASN A 2 -20.99 2.87 -14.51
CA ASN A 2 -21.63 3.04 -15.82
C ASN A 2 -21.24 4.39 -16.46
N SER A 3 -21.58 4.59 -17.73
CA SER A 3 -21.19 5.78 -18.49
C SER A 3 -21.71 7.09 -17.87
N ALA A 4 -22.95 7.12 -17.40
CA ALA A 4 -23.54 8.31 -16.76
C ALA A 4 -22.79 8.70 -15.48
N GLN A 5 -22.42 7.72 -14.65
CA GLN A 5 -21.61 7.95 -13.44
C GLN A 5 -20.22 8.48 -13.77
N ARG A 6 -19.57 7.95 -14.82
CA ARG A 6 -18.26 8.43 -15.27
C ARG A 6 -18.33 9.89 -15.71
N THR A 7 -19.33 10.25 -16.51
CA THR A 7 -19.52 11.63 -16.98
C THR A 7 -19.81 12.59 -15.84
N ALA A 8 -20.69 12.21 -14.90
CA ALA A 8 -21.00 13.02 -13.73
C ALA A 8 -19.76 13.25 -12.85
N PHE A 9 -18.92 12.22 -12.65
CA PHE A 9 -17.67 12.37 -11.91
C PHE A 9 -16.71 13.34 -12.60
N ILE A 10 -16.44 13.17 -13.90
CA ILE A 10 -15.51 14.01 -14.66
C ILE A 10 -15.97 15.47 -14.63
N ALA A 11 -17.27 15.73 -14.78
CA ALA A 11 -17.83 17.07 -14.71
C ALA A 11 -17.65 17.71 -13.32
N GLY A 12 -17.84 16.94 -12.24
CA GLY A 12 -17.68 17.42 -10.87
C GLY A 12 -16.23 17.52 -10.39
N SER A 13 -15.32 16.73 -10.96
CA SER A 13 -13.91 16.65 -10.55
C SER A 13 -12.99 17.64 -11.26
N GLY A 14 -13.54 18.49 -12.14
CA GLY A 14 -12.73 19.42 -12.95
C GLY A 14 -11.98 18.74 -14.10
N GLY A 15 -12.50 17.62 -14.61
CA GLY A 15 -11.90 16.91 -15.75
C GLY A 15 -11.03 15.70 -15.39
N LEU A 16 -10.87 15.36 -14.11
CA LEU A 16 -10.05 14.21 -13.70
C LEU A 16 -10.70 12.88 -14.08
N ASN A 17 -9.91 11.98 -14.66
CA ASN A 17 -10.36 10.61 -14.93
C ASN A 17 -10.41 9.83 -13.60
N PRO A 18 -11.50 9.10 -13.31
CA PRO A 18 -11.58 8.20 -12.15
C PRO A 18 -10.38 7.24 -12.01
N ALA A 19 -9.79 6.81 -13.13
CA ALA A 19 -8.63 5.93 -13.12
C ALA A 19 -7.40 6.60 -12.47
N ASP A 20 -7.17 7.89 -12.74
CA ASP A 20 -6.01 8.61 -12.21
C ASP A 20 -6.09 8.72 -10.68
N VAL A 21 -7.29 8.96 -10.16
CA VAL A 21 -7.54 8.99 -8.71
C VAL A 21 -7.29 7.63 -8.07
N LYS A 22 -7.77 6.55 -8.69
CA LYS A 22 -7.46 5.17 -8.26
C LYS A 22 -5.96 4.95 -8.19
N HIS A 23 -5.22 5.27 -9.26
CA HIS A 23 -3.79 5.06 -9.32
C HIS A 23 -3.04 5.88 -8.26
N LEU A 24 -3.44 7.14 -8.04
CA LEU A 24 -2.85 7.98 -6.98
C LEU A 24 -3.04 7.35 -5.60
N VAL A 25 -4.25 6.91 -5.27
CA VAL A 25 -4.55 6.27 -3.97
C VAL A 25 -3.70 5.01 -3.79
N VAL A 26 -3.61 4.16 -4.82
CA VAL A 26 -2.81 2.94 -4.77
C VAL A 26 -1.31 3.25 -4.65
N ALA A 27 -0.82 4.29 -5.34
CA ALA A 27 0.58 4.72 -5.23
C ALA A 27 0.92 5.24 -3.81
N LEU A 28 0.01 6.00 -3.18
CA LEU A 28 0.16 6.41 -1.79
C LEU A 28 0.17 5.21 -0.84
N PHE A 29 -0.66 4.20 -1.12
CA PHE A 29 -0.66 2.97 -0.35
C PHE A 29 0.67 2.22 -0.48
N PHE A 30 1.25 2.11 -1.68
CA PHE A 30 2.60 1.58 -1.87
C PHE A 30 3.64 2.33 -1.04
N ALA A 31 3.64 3.67 -1.08
CA ALA A 31 4.57 4.48 -0.31
C ALA A 31 4.48 4.17 1.20
N MET A 32 3.27 4.03 1.73
CA MET A 32 3.04 3.64 3.12
C MET A 32 3.59 2.23 3.43
N LEU A 33 3.37 1.25 2.55
CA LEU A 33 3.91 -0.11 2.73
C LEU A 33 5.44 -0.12 2.76
N PHE A 34 6.11 0.68 1.91
CA PHE A 34 7.56 0.81 1.94
C PHE A 34 8.07 1.46 3.23
N LEU A 35 7.37 2.48 3.75
CA LEU A 35 7.69 3.08 5.04
C LEU A 35 7.55 2.07 6.18
N LEU A 36 6.49 1.26 6.17
CA LEU A 36 6.27 0.19 7.14
C LEU A 36 7.35 -0.90 7.06
N ALA A 37 7.79 -1.26 5.84
CA ALA A 37 8.89 -2.20 5.63
C ALA A 37 10.20 -1.66 6.24
N ALA A 38 10.55 -0.41 5.94
CA ALA A 38 11.73 0.25 6.48
C ALA A 38 11.68 0.34 8.02
N TRP A 39 10.52 0.70 8.57
CA TRP A 39 10.31 0.72 10.02
C TRP A 39 10.48 -0.66 10.64
N MET A 40 9.96 -1.72 10.01
CA MET A 40 10.13 -3.08 10.53
C MET A 40 11.59 -3.52 10.51
N ILE A 41 12.33 -3.25 9.43
CA ILE A 41 13.77 -3.57 9.36
C ILE A 41 14.51 -2.91 10.53
N ARG A 42 14.23 -1.64 10.80
CA ARG A 42 14.79 -0.93 11.97
C ARG A 42 14.42 -1.62 13.28
N THR A 43 13.17 -2.03 13.46
CA THR A 43 12.71 -2.70 14.67
C THR A 43 13.40 -4.04 14.88
N VAL A 44 13.59 -4.85 13.83
CA VAL A 44 14.37 -6.10 13.91
C VAL A 44 15.82 -5.81 14.31
N TYR A 45 16.45 -4.83 13.67
CA TYR A 45 17.84 -4.48 13.94
C TYR A 45 18.05 -4.03 15.39
N VAL A 46 17.19 -3.15 15.90
CA VAL A 46 17.23 -2.69 17.30
C VAL A 46 16.94 -3.84 18.28
N GLY A 47 15.96 -4.70 17.97
CA GLY A 47 15.70 -5.90 18.76
C GLY A 47 16.91 -6.83 18.84
N TRP A 48 17.63 -6.99 17.72
CA TRP A 48 18.85 -7.78 17.65
C TRP A 48 20.00 -7.17 18.46
N SER A 49 20.22 -5.85 18.38
CA SER A 49 21.25 -5.20 19.21
C SER A 49 20.98 -5.35 20.70
N ASN A 50 19.70 -5.40 21.09
CA ASN A 50 19.26 -5.51 22.48
C ASN A 50 19.03 -6.96 22.93
N GLN A 51 19.35 -7.97 22.11
CA GLN A 51 19.13 -9.40 22.37
C GLN A 51 17.65 -9.77 22.66
N ASP A 52 16.68 -8.96 22.21
CA ASP A 52 15.23 -9.16 22.35
C ASP A 52 14.58 -9.33 20.97
N VAL A 53 15.05 -10.33 20.21
CA VAL A 53 14.54 -10.59 18.86
C VAL A 53 13.26 -11.41 18.92
N LYS A 54 12.13 -10.78 18.61
CA LYS A 54 10.85 -11.46 18.40
C LYS A 54 10.70 -11.97 16.97
N ALA A 55 11.50 -12.98 16.60
CA ALA A 55 11.61 -13.50 15.24
C ALA A 55 10.25 -13.93 14.62
N GLY A 56 9.36 -14.55 15.41
CA GLY A 56 8.03 -14.96 14.95
C GLY A 56 7.13 -13.77 14.54
N ALA A 57 7.17 -12.67 15.30
CA ALA A 57 6.41 -11.46 14.98
C ALA A 57 6.93 -10.78 13.71
N ALA A 58 8.25 -10.76 13.52
CA ALA A 58 8.88 -10.24 12.31
C ALA A 58 8.51 -11.08 11.06
N GLY A 59 8.52 -12.41 11.18
CA GLY A 59 8.13 -13.31 10.09
C GLY A 59 6.67 -13.13 9.66
N MET A 60 5.74 -13.06 10.62
CA MET A 60 4.32 -12.82 10.32
C MET A 60 4.08 -11.44 9.68
N PHE A 61 4.84 -10.42 10.09
CA PHE A 61 4.79 -9.10 9.47
C PHE A 61 5.24 -9.16 8.00
N LEU A 62 6.34 -9.86 7.69
CA LEU A 62 6.81 -10.01 6.31
C LEU A 62 5.78 -10.71 5.42
N VAL A 63 5.16 -11.78 5.89
CA VAL A 63 4.09 -12.47 5.15
C VAL A 63 2.92 -11.51 4.88
N ARG A 64 2.47 -10.77 5.90
CA ARG A 64 1.41 -9.76 5.74
C ARG A 64 1.80 -8.67 4.75
N LEU A 65 3.04 -8.19 4.80
CA LEU A 65 3.55 -7.15 3.89
C LEU A 65 3.53 -7.63 2.44
N ILE A 66 3.99 -8.86 2.18
CA ILE A 66 3.98 -9.45 0.82
C ILE A 66 2.54 -9.54 0.30
N ILE A 67 1.60 -10.08 1.10
CA ILE A 67 0.20 -10.18 0.70
C ILE A 67 -0.38 -8.80 0.35
N LEU A 68 -0.10 -7.78 1.17
CA LEU A 68 -0.58 -6.42 0.92
C LEU A 68 0.05 -5.79 -0.33
N LEU A 69 1.32 -6.09 -0.62
CA LEU A 69 2.00 -5.64 -1.84
C LEU A 69 1.38 -6.28 -3.09
N GLU A 70 1.17 -7.60 -3.08
CA GLU A 70 0.52 -8.32 -4.19
C GLU A 70 -0.89 -7.76 -4.45
N LEU A 71 -1.67 -7.52 -3.39
CA LEU A 71 -2.99 -6.90 -3.52
C LEU A 71 -2.90 -5.47 -4.06
N ALA A 72 -1.92 -4.67 -3.63
CA ALA A 72 -1.72 -3.32 -4.15
C ALA A 72 -1.37 -3.34 -5.65
N ILE A 73 -0.50 -4.27 -6.08
CA ILE A 73 -0.15 -4.47 -7.50
C ILE A 73 -1.40 -4.86 -8.29
N LEU A 74 -2.19 -5.79 -7.75
CA LEU A 74 -3.44 -6.23 -8.34
C LEU A 74 -4.40 -5.05 -8.56
N PHE A 75 -4.67 -4.26 -7.52
CA PHE A 75 -5.56 -3.09 -7.62
C PHE A 75 -5.00 -1.96 -8.49
N TYR A 76 -3.67 -1.88 -8.65
CA TYR A 76 -3.08 -0.96 -9.60
C TYR A 76 -3.36 -1.40 -11.05
N SER A 77 -3.31 -2.71 -11.31
CA SER A 77 -3.43 -3.29 -12.65
C SER A 77 -4.85 -3.30 -13.24
N TYR A 78 -5.89 -3.41 -12.40
CA TYR A 78 -7.31 -3.33 -12.79
C TYR A 78 -7.86 -1.92 -12.59
#